data_AF-A0A0F9FNH5-F1
#
_entry.id   AF-A0A0F9FNH5-F1
#
_cell.length_a   1.000
_cell.length_b   1.000
_cell.length_c   1.000
_cell.angle_alpha   90.00
_cell.angle_beta   90.00
_cell.angle_gamma   90.00
#
_symmetry.space_group_name_H-M   'P 1'
#
loop_
_entity.id
_entity.type
_entity.pdbx_description
1 polymer ?
#
loop_
_entity_poly.entity_id
_entity_poly.type
_entity_poly.pdbx_seq_one_letter_code
_entity_poly.pdbx_strand_id
1 'polypeptide(L)' 'MIKVFQTRYGKKEGNCFQAALASLFELEFEEVPDFCNIYETEDSEEWYEQFVKWLNLRGFSSLTIEVDDDLG' A
#
# COMPACT_ATOMS: atom_id res chain seq x y z
N MET A 1 -14.13 -8.87 1.01
CA MET A 1 -12.86 -8.85 0.26
C MET A 1 -13.06 -9.56 -1.07
N ILE A 2 -12.76 -8.90 -2.19
CA ILE A 2 -12.84 -9.46 -3.55
C ILE A 2 -11.47 -9.95 -4.02
N LYS A 3 -11.41 -10.83 -5.03
CA LYS A 3 -10.13 -11.30 -5.58
C LYS A 3 -9.62 -10.29 -6.60
N VAL A 4 -8.48 -9.68 -6.31
CA VAL A 4 -7.77 -8.78 -7.21
C VAL A 4 -6.32 -9.26 -7.32
N PHE A 5 -5.82 -9.37 -8.54
CA PHE A 5 -4.46 -9.87 -8.81
C PHE A 5 -3.59 -8.72 -9.30
N GLN A 6 -2.33 -8.71 -8.85
CA GLN A 6 -1.34 -7.79 -9.40
C GLN A 6 -1.12 -8.08 -10.88
N THR A 7 -0.84 -7.03 -11.65
CA THR A 7 -0.62 -7.09 -13.10
C THR A 7 0.84 -6.88 -13.47
N ARG A 8 1.62 -6.27 -12.59
CA ARG A 8 3.07 -6.10 -12.71
C ARG A 8 3.78 -6.82 -11.57
N TYR A 9 4.96 -7.34 -11.89
CA TYR A 9 5.78 -8.15 -10.99
C TYR A 9 7.22 -7.61 -11.02
N GLY A 10 7.89 -7.60 -9.87
CA GLY A 10 9.27 -7.11 -9.76
C GLY A 10 9.47 -6.24 -8.52
N LYS A 11 10.73 -5.98 -8.15
CA LYS A 11 11.07 -5.26 -6.91
C LYS A 11 10.75 -3.76 -6.96
N LYS A 12 10.89 -3.12 -8.13
CA LYS A 12 10.70 -1.66 -8.33
C LYS A 12 9.54 -1.32 -9.27
N GLU A 13 8.77 -2.33 -9.68
CA GLU A 13 7.71 -2.19 -10.69
C GLU A 13 6.46 -3.02 -10.37
N GLY A 14 6.53 -3.86 -9.32
CA GLY A 14 5.42 -4.69 -8.87
C GLY A 14 4.33 -3.85 -8.20
N ASN A 15 3.07 -4.21 -8.43
CA ASN A 15 1.91 -3.50 -7.90
C ASN A 15 1.07 -4.36 -6.94
N CYS A 16 1.75 -5.20 -6.15
CA CYS A 16 1.10 -6.08 -5.17
C CYS A 16 0.36 -5.30 -4.08
N PHE A 17 0.90 -4.16 -3.63
CA PHE A 17 0.26 -3.33 -2.61
C PHE A 17 -1.05 -2.73 -3.15
N GLN A 18 -1.05 -2.21 -4.38
CA GLN A 18 -2.25 -1.74 -5.08
C GLN A 18 -3.33 -2.85 -5.15
N ALA A 19 -2.95 -4.06 -5.59
CA ALA A 19 -3.85 -5.20 -5.68
C ALA A 19 -4.46 -5.59 -4.30
N ALA A 20 -3.63 -5.60 -3.26
CA ALA A 20 -4.05 -5.95 -1.91
C ALA A 20 -5.06 -4.95 -1.34
N LEU A 21 -4.82 -3.65 -1.53
CA LEU A 21 -5.75 -2.61 -1.10
C LEU A 21 -7.06 -2.66 -1.89
N ALA A 22 -7.01 -2.87 -3.22
CA ALA A 22 -8.22 -3.03 -4.04
C ALA A 22 -9.07 -4.21 -3.57
N SER A 23 -8.41 -5.34 -3.26
CA SER A 23 -9.05 -6.52 -2.67
C SER A 23 -9.72 -6.22 -1.31
N LEU A 24 -8.97 -5.58 -0.40
CA LEU A 24 -9.41 -5.27 0.97
C LEU A 24 -10.58 -4.29 1.01
N PHE A 25 -10.51 -3.23 0.22
CA PHE A 25 -11.52 -2.16 0.17
C PHE A 25 -12.65 -2.42 -0.84
N GLU A 26 -12.62 -3.55 -1.54
CA GLU A 26 -13.61 -3.93 -2.55
C GLU A 26 -13.76 -2.91 -3.69
N LEU A 27 -12.63 -2.39 -4.15
CA LEU A 27 -12.53 -1.41 -5.23
C LEU A 27 -12.03 -2.05 -6.53
N GLU A 28 -12.28 -1.39 -7.66
CA GLU A 28 -11.60 -1.74 -8.91
C GLU A 28 -10.09 -1.46 -8.79
N PHE A 29 -9.29 -2.17 -9.58
CA PHE A 29 -7.83 -2.11 -9.49
C PHE A 29 -7.31 -0.68 -9.70
N GLU A 30 -7.90 0.03 -10.66
CA GLU A 30 -7.55 1.37 -11.10
C GLU A 30 -7.97 2.47 -10.11
N GLU A 31 -8.88 2.18 -9.16
CA GLU A 31 -9.33 3.14 -8.15
C GLU A 31 -8.34 3.30 -6.99
N VAL A 32 -7.40 2.36 -6.87
CA VAL A 32 -6.32 2.40 -5.89
C VAL A 32 -5.07 2.95 -6.55
N PRO A 33 -4.45 4.02 -6.02
CA PRO A 33 -3.15 4.48 -6.51
C PRO A 33 -2.06 3.43 -6.34
N ASP A 34 -1.15 3.34 -7.30
CA ASP A 34 0.04 2.51 -7.18
C ASP A 34 1.11 3.21 -6.32
N PHE A 35 0.86 3.29 -5.01
CA PHE A 35 1.62 4.15 -4.10
C PHE A 35 3.14 3.90 -4.16
N CYS A 36 3.56 2.64 -4.11
CA CYS A 36 4.97 2.27 -4.12
C CYS A 36 5.65 2.69 -5.42
N ASN A 37 4.99 2.60 -6.58
CA ASN A 37 5.63 2.97 -7.84
C ASN A 37 5.51 4.47 -8.18
N ILE A 38 4.54 5.19 -7.59
CA ILE A 38 4.32 6.62 -7.86
C ILE A 38 5.14 7.51 -6.91
N TYR A 39 5.29 7.09 -5.65
CA TYR A 39 5.79 7.96 -4.57
C TYR A 39 7.01 7.41 -3.83
N GLU A 40 7.49 6.19 -4.13
CA GLU A 40 8.77 5.70 -3.61
C GLU A 40 9.89 6.17 -4.54
N THR A 41 10.85 6.90 -3.98
CA THR A 41 12.06 7.34 -4.70
C THR A 41 13.30 6.85 -3.97
N GLU A 42 14.48 6.95 -4.59
CA GLU A 42 15.74 6.53 -3.94
C GLU A 42 16.05 7.38 -2.69
N ASP A 43 15.49 8.59 -2.62
CA ASP A 43 15.74 9.56 -1.55
C ASP A 43 14.54 9.74 -0.60
N SER A 44 13.39 9.08 -0.84
CA SER A 44 12.19 9.26 -0.02
C SER A 44 11.21 8.08 -0.04
N GLU A 45 10.64 7.76 1.13
CA GLU A 45 9.56 6.78 1.31
C GLU A 45 8.19 7.48 1.46
N GLU A 46 7.90 8.43 0.57
CA GLU A 46 6.66 9.22 0.66
C GLU A 46 5.39 8.39 0.40
N TRP A 47 5.53 7.20 -0.19
CA TRP A 47 4.41 6.31 -0.49
C TRP A 47 3.52 6.04 0.73
N TYR A 48 4.12 5.87 1.92
CA TYR A 48 3.35 5.56 3.12
C TYR A 48 2.52 6.76 3.57
N GLU A 49 3.08 7.96 3.54
CA GLU A 49 2.33 9.18 3.87
C GLU A 49 1.13 9.40 2.93
N GLN A 50 1.33 9.15 1.63
CA GLN A 50 0.26 9.28 0.65
C GLN A 50 -0.83 8.21 0.85
N PHE A 51 -0.43 6.99 1.19
CA PHE A 51 -1.34 5.92 1.59
C PHE A 51 -2.17 6.30 2.83
N VAL A 52 -1.54 6.84 3.88
CA VAL A 52 -2.24 7.29 5.10
C VAL A 52 -3.23 8.41 4.80
N LYS A 53 -2.86 9.39 3.97
CA LYS A 53 -3.78 10.45 3.52
C LYS A 53 -4.98 9.86 2.78
N TRP A 54 -4.74 8.91 1.87
CA TRP A 54 -5.79 8.23 1.10
C TRP A 54 -6.73 7.39 1.98
N LEU A 55 -6.21 6.74 3.04
CA LEU A 55 -7.01 6.04 4.04
C LEU A 55 -7.87 6.97 4.89
N ASN A 56 -7.28 8.07 5.37
CA ASN A 56 -7.97 9.04 6.22
C ASN A 56 -9.19 9.63 5.52
N LEU A 57 -9.10 9.89 4.21
CA LEU A 57 -10.24 10.36 3.39
C LEU A 57 -11.39 9.34 3.30
N ARG A 58 -11.13 8.07 3.61
CA ARG A 58 -12.12 6.98 3.62
C ARG A 58 -12.59 6.62 5.03
N GLY A 59 -12.19 7.39 6.04
CA GLY A 59 -12.57 7.15 7.44
C GLY A 59 -11.77 6.03 8.12
N PHE A 60 -10.62 5.65 7.55
CA PHE A 60 -9.71 4.66 8.13
C PHE A 60 -8.43 5.34 8.63
N SER A 61 -7.71 4.68 9.52
CA SER A 61 -6.36 5.08 9.94
C SER A 61 -5.42 3.88 9.89
N SER A 62 -4.14 4.14 9.68
CA SER A 62 -3.09 3.11 9.73
C SER A 62 -2.51 3.00 11.13
N LEU A 63 -2.20 1.78 11.56
CA LEU A 63 -1.41 1.50 12.75
C LEU A 63 -0.21 0.64 12.33
N THR A 64 1.00 1.15 12.56
CA THR A 64 2.22 0.35 12.48
C THR A 64 2.48 -0.24 13.85
N ILE A 65 2.67 -1.56 13.91
CA ILE A 65 3.09 -2.26 15.13
C ILE A 65 4.51 -2.72 14.91
N GLU A 66 5.43 -2.15 15.67
CA GLU A 66 6.83 -2.59 15.73
C GLU A 66 6.97 -3.45 16.98
N VAL A 67 7.60 -4.61 16.81
CA VAL A 67 7.91 -5.53 17.91
C VAL A 67 9.40 -5.45 18.11
N ASP A 68 9.83 -5.03 19.30
CA ASP A 68 11.23 -5.09 19.69
C ASP A 68 11.61 -6.56 19.92
N ASP A 69 12.54 -7.07 19.12
CA ASP A 69 13.09 -8.43 19.24
C ASP A 69 14.06 -8.57 20.44
N ASP A 70 13.86 -7.83 21.54
CA ASP A 70 14.57 -8.00 22.81
C ASP A 70 14.00 -9.22 23.57
N LEU A 71 14.13 -10.40 22.95
CA LEU A 71 13.96 -11.69 23.58
C LEU A 71 15.33 -12.30 23.92
N GLY A 72 16.06 -11.66 24.84
CA GLY A 72 17.11 -12.29 25.68
C GLY A 72 18.41 -12.73 25.00
#